data_AF-A0A1R1WXG0-F1
#
_entry.id   AF-A0A1R1WXG0-F1
#
_cell.length_a   1.000
_cell.length_b   1.000
_cell.length_c   1.000
_cell.angle_alpha   90.00
_cell.angle_beta   90.00
_cell.angle_gamma   90.00
#
_symmetry.space_group_name_H-M   'P 1'
#
loop_
_entity.id
_entity.type
_entity.pdbx_description
1 polymer ?
#
loop_
_entity_poly.entity_id
_entity_poly.type
_entity_poly.pdbx_seq_one_letter_code
_entity_poly.pdbx_strand_id
1 'polypeptide(L)'
;MIKDLTKKYGLKISFTTAYHPQSNGMIERGHGPLVNTISKYCENDVYNWPKYLHMALWADRITAKRTTGEPPYKIVYGQDCILPIEIEHETWNSLYWKKKHDH
;
A
#
# COMPACT_ATOMS: atom_id res chain seq x y z
N MET A 1 3.70 -24.05 -14.52
CA MET A 1 3.34 -23.38 -13.25
C MET A 1 2.64 -22.04 -13.46
N ILE A 2 3.31 -20.96 -13.91
CA ILE A 2 2.62 -19.66 -14.09
C ILE A 2 1.51 -19.74 -15.16
N LYS A 3 1.77 -20.34 -16.32
CA LYS A 3 0.76 -20.51 -17.39
C LYS A 3 -0.48 -21.29 -16.94
N ASP A 4 -0.29 -22.29 -16.08
CA ASP A 4 -1.38 -23.13 -15.57
C ASP A 4 -2.25 -22.36 -14.56
N LEU A 5 -1.63 -21.55 -13.70
CA LEU A 5 -2.31 -20.64 -12.79
C LEU A 5 -3.10 -19.56 -13.55
N THR A 6 -2.50 -18.98 -14.58
CA THR A 6 -3.14 -17.98 -15.45
C THR A 6 -4.41 -18.54 -16.08
N LYS A 7 -4.34 -19.77 -16.61
CA LYS A 7 -5.49 -20.44 -17.23
C LYS A 7 -6.56 -20.81 -16.20
N LYS A 8 -6.16 -21.25 -15.00
CA LYS A 8 -7.09 -21.63 -13.93
C LYS A 8 -7.89 -20.44 -13.40
N TYR A 9 -7.27 -19.27 -13.26
CA TYR A 9 -7.92 -18.08 -12.70
C TYR A 9 -8.36 -17.05 -13.76
N GLY A 10 -8.27 -17.37 -15.05
CA GLY A 10 -8.66 -16.47 -16.14
C GLY A 10 -7.86 -15.16 -16.18
N LEU A 11 -6.64 -15.16 -15.64
CA LEU A 11 -5.82 -13.94 -15.54
C LEU A 11 -5.24 -13.59 -16.91
N LYS A 12 -5.21 -12.30 -17.26
CA LYS A 12 -4.47 -11.83 -18.43
C LYS A 12 -3.11 -11.31 -17.97
N ILE A 13 -2.09 -12.16 -17.98
CA ILE A 13 -0.72 -11.74 -17.63
C ILE A 13 -0.06 -11.10 -18.85
N SER A 14 0.33 -9.83 -18.73
CA SER A 14 1.17 -9.16 -19.72
C SER A 14 2.63 -9.31 -19.29
N PHE A 15 3.43 -10.03 -20.07
CA PHE A 15 4.88 -10.09 -19.85
C PHE A 15 5.51 -8.83 -20.43
N THR A 16 6.06 -7.98 -19.57
CA THR A 16 7.01 -6.96 -20.03
C THR A 16 8.26 -7.67 -20.53
N THR A 17 8.71 -7.37 -21.73
CA THR A 17 10.01 -7.86 -22.21
C THR A 17 11.11 -7.36 -21.26
N ALA A 18 12.22 -8.12 -21.13
CA ALA A 18 13.34 -7.76 -20.26
C ALA A 18 13.93 -6.35 -20.54
N TYR A 19 13.58 -5.77 -21.69
CA TYR A 19 14.02 -4.46 -22.17
C TYR A 19 12.88 -3.44 -22.25
N HIS A 20 11.94 -3.44 -21.31
CA HIS A 20 10.98 -2.35 -21.17
C HIS A 20 11.22 -1.51 -19.90
N PRO A 21 12.39 -0.84 -19.78
CA PRO A 21 12.77 -0.05 -18.61
C PRO A 21 11.83 1.13 -18.34
N GLN A 22 10.99 1.52 -19.30
CA GLN A 22 10.03 2.61 -19.10
C GLN A 22 8.87 2.19 -18.17
N SER A 23 8.22 1.04 -18.44
CA SER A 23 7.14 0.51 -17.57
C SER A 23 7.68 -0.08 -16.28
N ASN A 24 8.77 -0.85 -16.34
CA ASN A 24 9.40 -1.38 -15.12
C ASN A 24 9.99 -0.25 -14.27
N GLY A 25 10.57 0.77 -14.90
CA GLY A 25 11.09 1.93 -14.20
C GLY A 25 10.01 2.76 -13.50
N MET A 26 8.78 2.82 -14.03
CA MET A 26 7.66 3.45 -13.31
C MET A 26 7.30 2.67 -12.03
N ILE A 27 7.26 1.35 -12.11
CA ILE A 27 6.98 0.46 -10.99
C ILE A 27 8.11 0.56 -9.95
N GLU A 28 9.37 0.48 -10.37
CA GLU A 28 10.55 0.60 -9.51
C GLU A 28 10.62 1.96 -8.81
N ARG A 29 10.34 3.06 -9.51
CA ARG A 29 10.23 4.40 -8.90
C ARG A 29 9.11 4.47 -7.87
N GLY A 30 7.99 3.80 -8.12
CA GLY A 30 6.88 3.70 -7.17
C GLY A 30 7.23 2.90 -5.90
N HIS A 31 8.10 1.89 -6.03
CA HIS A 31 8.54 1.07 -4.90
C HIS A 31 9.66 1.72 -4.06
N GLY A 32 10.40 2.67 -4.63
CA GLY A 32 11.50 3.36 -3.94
C GLY A 32 11.15 3.91 -2.55
N PRO A 33 10.05 4.67 -2.38
CA PRO A 33 9.63 5.15 -1.07
C PRO A 33 9.32 4.03 -0.06
N LEU A 34 8.69 2.94 -0.50
CA LEU A 34 8.37 1.80 0.37
C LEU A 34 9.64 1.11 0.85
N VAL A 35 10.58 0.84 -0.08
CA VAL A 35 11.88 0.23 0.24
C VAL A 35 12.66 1.12 1.21
N ASN A 36 12.70 2.44 0.96
CA ASN A 36 13.38 3.39 1.85
C ASN A 36 12.77 3.41 3.26
N THR A 37 11.44 3.39 3.37
CA THR A 37 10.75 3.31 4.67
C THR A 37 11.11 2.03 5.41
N ILE A 38 11.12 0.88 4.73
CA ILE A 38 11.52 -0.39 5.32
C ILE A 38 12.98 -0.34 5.78
N SER A 39 13.90 0.15 4.94
CA SER A 39 15.32 0.30 5.29
C SER A 39 15.51 1.19 6.52
N LYS A 40 14.75 2.29 6.64
CA LYS A 40 14.79 3.16 7.82
C LYS A 40 14.34 2.45 9.09
N TYR A 41 13.28 1.64 9.03
CA TYR A 41 12.83 0.85 10.19
C TYR A 41 13.78 -0.29 10.55
N CYS A 42 14.49 -0.84 9.57
CA CYS A 42 15.47 -1.91 9.82
C CYS A 42 16.76 -1.39 10.43
N GLU A 43 17.08 -0.10 10.27
CA GLU A 43 18.34 0.53 10.69
C GLU A 43 19.55 -0.34 10.32
N ASN A 44 20.13 -1.07 11.29
CA ASN A 44 21.31 -1.91 11.14
C ASN A 44 21.00 -3.39 10.83
N ASP A 45 19.74 -3.83 10.95
CA ASP A 45 19.33 -5.22 10.76
C ASP A 45 18.34 -5.38 9.61
N VAL A 46 18.89 -5.28 8.40
CA VAL A 46 18.15 -5.40 7.14
C VAL A 46 17.49 -6.78 6.99
N TYR A 47 17.99 -7.83 7.65
CA TYR A 47 17.40 -9.17 7.56
C TYR A 47 16.05 -9.27 8.27
N ASN A 48 15.80 -8.38 9.24
CA ASN A 48 14.53 -8.30 9.96
C ASN A 48 13.47 -7.44 9.25
N TRP A 49 13.67 -7.09 7.98
CA TRP A 49 12.69 -6.37 7.16
C TRP A 49 11.27 -6.95 7.13
N PRO A 50 11.03 -8.28 7.18
CA PRO A 50 9.66 -8.81 7.16
C PRO A 50 8.86 -8.36 8.39
N LYS A 51 9.53 -8.11 9.52
CA LYS A 51 8.91 -7.60 10.74
C LYS A 51 8.34 -6.19 10.55
N TYR A 52 8.97 -5.36 9.72
CA TYR A 52 8.56 -3.96 9.51
C TYR A 52 7.72 -3.73 8.26
N LEU A 53 7.62 -4.74 7.38
CA LEU A 53 6.88 -4.65 6.13
C LEU A 53 5.43 -4.19 6.34
N HIS A 54 4.73 -4.75 7.33
CA HIS A 54 3.33 -4.41 7.59
C HIS A 54 3.16 -2.94 8.01
N MET A 55 4.07 -2.40 8.82
CA MET A 55 4.07 -1.00 9.22
C MET A 55 4.35 -0.08 8.03
N ALA A 56 5.34 -0.44 7.20
CA ALA A 56 5.68 0.34 6.01
C ALA A 56 4.52 0.36 4.99
N LEU A 57 3.86 -0.78 4.77
CA LEU A 57 2.67 -0.87 3.92
C LEU A 57 1.49 -0.08 4.48
N TRP A 58 1.32 -0.08 5.80
CA TRP A 58 0.29 0.73 6.45
C TRP A 58 0.52 2.21 6.20
N ALA A 59 1.72 2.71 6.50
CA ALA A 59 2.11 4.09 6.26
C ALA A 59 1.94 4.48 4.79
N ASP A 60 2.32 3.61 3.85
CA ASP A 60 2.19 3.84 2.42
C ASP A 60 0.72 4.02 1.97
N ARG A 61 -0.21 3.25 2.56
CA ARG A 61 -1.63 3.26 2.22
C ARG A 61 -2.38 4.48 2.76
N ILE A 62 -1.97 5.01 3.92
CA ILE A 62 -2.63 6.15 4.57
C ILE A 62 -2.00 7.50 4.22
N THR A 63 -0.81 7.51 3.64
CA THR A 63 -0.12 8.75 3.25
C THR A 63 -0.56 9.20 1.86
N ALA A 64 -0.95 10.48 1.73
CA ALA A 64 -1.29 11.08 0.45
C ALA A 64 -0.09 11.01 -0.52
N LYS A 65 -0.32 10.50 -1.73
CA LYS A 65 0.72 10.46 -2.77
C LYS A 65 0.75 11.80 -3.49
N ARG A 66 1.95 12.34 -3.76
CA ARG A 66 2.12 13.60 -4.51
C ARG A 66 1.41 13.60 -5.87
N THR A 67 1.35 12.45 -6.53
CA THR A 67 0.74 12.30 -7.86
C THR A 67 -0.77 12.38 -7.86
N THR A 68 -1.42 11.87 -6.82
CA THR A 68 -2.89 11.78 -6.72
C THR A 68 -3.48 12.81 -5.76
N GLY A 69 -2.67 13.40 -4.89
CA GLY A 69 -3.12 14.27 -3.79
C GLY A 69 -3.83 13.53 -2.66
N GLU A 70 -4.15 12.25 -2.85
CA GLU A 70 -4.99 11.44 -1.97
C GLU A 70 -4.28 10.15 -1.53
N PRO A 71 -4.62 9.60 -0.34
CA PRO A 71 -4.10 8.32 0.12
C PRO A 71 -4.58 7.15 -0.76
N PRO A 72 -3.74 6.14 -1.03
CA PRO A 72 -4.18 4.94 -1.74
C PRO A 72 -5.39 4.25 -1.12
N TYR A 73 -5.51 4.24 0.22
CA TYR A 73 -6.67 3.70 0.92
C TYR A 73 -7.97 4.37 0.45
N LYS A 74 -7.99 5.71 0.38
CA LYS A 74 -9.16 6.46 -0.04
C LYS A 74 -9.52 6.23 -1.50
N ILE A 75 -8.52 6.07 -2.37
CA ILE A 75 -8.74 5.76 -3.79
C ILE A 75 -9.42 4.39 -3.95
N VAL A 76 -9.03 3.40 -3.14
CA VAL A 76 -9.57 2.03 -3.23
C VAL A 76 -10.95 1.91 -2.58
N TYR A 77 -11.15 2.52 -1.41
CA TYR A 77 -12.35 2.34 -0.59
C TYR A 77 -13.33 3.51 -0.65
N GLY A 78 -12.97 4.61 -1.30
CA GLY A 78 -13.81 5.81 -1.43
C GLY A 78 -14.02 6.60 -0.14
N GLN A 79 -13.28 6.30 0.93
CA GLN A 79 -13.42 6.97 2.23
C GLN A 79 -12.07 7.03 2.96
N ASP A 80 -11.96 7.99 3.88
CA ASP A 80 -10.76 8.14 4.70
C ASP A 80 -10.62 6.95 5.67
N CYS A 81 -9.36 6.57 5.92
CA CYS A 81 -9.02 5.48 6.83
C CYS A 81 -9.13 5.96 8.28
N ILE A 82 -9.71 5.14 9.17
CA ILE A 82 -9.62 5.39 10.61
C ILE A 82 -8.21 5.03 11.08
N LEU A 83 -7.49 6.03 11.57
CA LEU A 83 -6.14 5.84 12.09
C LEU A 83 -6.18 5.26 13.52
N PRO A 84 -5.14 4.52 13.96
CA PRO A 84 -5.09 3.99 15.33
C PRO A 84 -5.28 5.07 16.40
N ILE A 85 -4.72 6.27 16.19
CA ILE A 85 -4.89 7.40 17.10
C ILE A 85 -6.33 7.89 17.21
N GLU A 86 -7.15 7.71 16.16
CA GLU A 86 -8.57 8.11 16.15
C GLU A 86 -9.47 7.09 16.86
N ILE A 87 -8.92 5.90 17.16
CA ILE A 87 -9.54 4.88 18.00
C ILE A 87 -9.27 5.22 19.48
N GLU A 88 -8.05 5.65 19.81
CA GLU A 88 -7.67 6.08 21.17
C GLU A 88 -8.29 7.44 21.54
N HIS A 89 -8.36 8.36 20.57
CA HIS A 89 -8.93 9.68 20.71
C HIS A 89 -10.00 9.89 19.63
N GLU A 90 -11.27 9.88 20.02
CA GLU A 90 -12.36 10.06 19.06
C GLU A 90 -12.21 11.36 18.27
N THR A 91 -12.32 11.26 16.95
CA THR A 91 -12.32 12.37 16.00
C THR A 91 -13.65 12.39 15.24
N TRP A 92 -13.90 13.47 14.50
CA TRP A 92 -15.07 13.56 13.63
C TRP A 92 -15.16 12.40 12.62
N ASN A 93 -14.02 11.90 12.14
CA ASN A 93 -13.95 10.74 11.26
C ASN A 93 -14.40 9.46 11.98
N SER A 94 -13.90 9.19 13.19
CA SER A 94 -14.27 7.97 13.93
C SER A 94 -15.71 8.00 14.45
N LEU A 95 -16.23 9.17 14.84
CA LEU A 95 -17.65 9.35 15.19
C LEU A 95 -18.57 9.09 14.00
N TYR A 96 -18.24 9.61 12.81
CA TYR A 96 -19.00 9.35 11.59
C TYR A 96 -18.98 7.87 11.21
N TRP A 97 -17.82 7.21 11.31
CA TRP A 97 -17.67 5.78 11.04
C TRP A 97 -18.54 4.92 11.95
N LYS A 98 -18.51 5.14 13.27
CA LYS A 98 -19.37 4.44 14.25
C LYS A 98 -20.85 4.57 13.87
N LYS A 99 -21.30 5.80 13.62
CA LYS A 99 -22.70 6.09 13.23
C LYS A 99 -23.13 5.36 11.94
N LYS A 100 -22.23 5.20 10.97
CA LYS A 100 -22.52 4.57 9.67
C LYS A 100 -22.56 3.04 9.75
N HIS A 101 -21.88 2.43 10.72
CA HIS A 101 -21.64 0.99 10.78
C HIS A 101 -22.22 0.27 12.00
N ASP A 102 -22.70 0.98 13.03
CA ASP A 102 -23.34 0.42 14.24
C ASP A 102 -24.87 0.25 14.10
N HIS A 103 -25.37 -0.13 12.91
CA HIS A 103 -26.79 -0.44 12.66
C HIS A 103 -27.07 -1.95 12.65
#